data_AF-A0AAN6ECR3-F1
#
_entry.id   AF-A0AAN6ECR3-F1
#
_cell.length_a   1.000
_cell.length_b   1.000
_cell.length_c   1.000
_cell.angle_alpha   90.00
_cell.angle_beta   90.00
_cell.angle_gamma   90.00
#
_symmetry.space_group_name_H-M   'P 1'
#
loop_
_entity.id
_entity.type
_entity.pdbx_description
1 polymer ?
#
loop_
_entity_poly.entity_id
_entity_poly.type
_entity_poly.pdbx_seq_one_letter_code
_entity_poly.pdbx_strand_id
1 'polypeptide(L)'
;MADTTVLAQFQTADGEKTGPPLSLPANVTAEQLTVLINKFLETSEPRPYSFYIDEHEVVRSIQTDIIDAAGKSTEDTLVIVYQPQAFFKVRAVTRCSSSLTGHTEAVLSASFSPDGSQLASGSGDTTVRIWDLSTETPRVTCKGHRNWVLCIGWSPNGRVLASGSMDNTVRLWDPETGRELGMLGGHRKWITALS
;
A
#
# COMPACT_ATOMS: atom_id res chain seq x y z
N MET A 1 1.36 19.33 44.81
CA MET A 1 1.66 18.84 43.45
C MET A 1 0.68 19.54 42.55
N ALA A 2 1.16 20.30 41.56
CA ALA A 2 0.27 21.05 40.68
C ALA A 2 -0.67 20.06 39.97
N ASP A 3 -1.96 20.38 39.92
CA ASP A 3 -2.92 19.64 39.10
C ASP A 3 -2.55 19.92 37.65
N THR A 4 -1.66 19.08 37.12
CA THR A 4 -1.23 19.17 35.74
C THR A 4 -2.44 18.87 34.86
N THR A 5 -2.88 19.86 34.08
CA THR A 5 -3.95 19.70 33.10
C THR A 5 -3.35 19.50 31.72
N VAL A 6 -3.92 18.60 30.94
CA VAL A 6 -3.61 18.41 29.53
C VAL A 6 -4.75 18.94 28.68
N LEU A 7 -4.44 19.58 27.57
CA LEU A 7 -5.44 19.93 26.58
C LEU A 7 -5.69 18.70 25.70
N ALA A 8 -6.93 18.23 25.65
CA ALA A 8 -7.32 17.07 24.88
C ALA A 8 -8.44 17.41 23.90
N GLN A 9 -8.49 16.71 22.77
CA GLN A 9 -9.57 16.84 21.81
C GLN A 9 -10.10 15.46 21.44
N PHE A 10 -11.41 15.24 21.58
CA PHE A 10 -12.02 13.98 21.18
C PHE A 10 -12.26 13.96 19.68
N GLN A 11 -11.92 12.84 19.06
CA GLN A 11 -12.16 12.63 17.64
C GLN A 11 -12.68 11.21 17.40
N THR A 12 -13.63 11.08 16.47
CA THR A 12 -14.05 9.77 15.96
C THR A 12 -12.90 9.07 15.25
N ALA A 13 -12.90 7.74 15.23
CA ALA A 13 -11.83 6.97 14.59
C ALA A 13 -11.63 7.24 13.08
N ASP A 14 -12.70 7.66 12.39
CA ASP A 14 -12.67 8.10 10.98
C ASP A 14 -12.26 9.57 10.81
N GLY A 15 -12.10 10.30 11.91
CA GLY A 15 -11.75 11.71 11.92
C GLY A 15 -12.87 12.68 11.55
N GLU A 16 -14.06 12.17 11.17
CA GLU A 16 -15.16 12.98 10.62
C GLU A 16 -15.83 13.90 11.65
N LYS A 17 -15.78 13.55 12.94
CA LYS A 17 -16.28 14.40 14.02
C LYS A 17 -15.18 14.65 15.06
N THR A 18 -14.81 15.91 15.20
CA THR A 18 -13.93 16.43 16.24
C THR A 18 -14.75 17.25 17.23
N GLY A 19 -14.68 16.90 18.51
CA GLY A 19 -15.19 17.75 19.59
C GLY A 19 -14.32 18.99 19.78
N PRO A 20 -14.79 20.00 20.53
CA PRO A 20 -13.94 21.12 20.93
C PRO A 20 -12.79 20.65 21.86
N PRO A 21 -11.65 21.35 21.91
CA PRO A 21 -10.62 21.10 22.89
C PRO A 21 -11.17 21.22 24.32
N LEU A 22 -10.75 20.31 25.19
CA LEU A 22 -11.18 20.20 26.57
C LEU A 22 -9.95 20.03 27.46
N SER A 23 -9.86 20.82 28.53
CA SER A 23 -8.82 20.63 29.55
C SER A 23 -9.20 19.46 30.46
N LEU A 24 -8.35 18.43 30.46
CA LEU A 24 -8.51 17.25 31.29
C LEU A 24 -7.42 17.18 32.35
N PRO A 25 -7.72 16.68 33.57
CA PRO A 25 -6.68 16.33 34.53
C PRO A 25 -5.74 15.26 33.94
N ALA A 26 -4.43 15.40 34.09
CA ALA A 26 -3.47 14.45 33.53
C ALA A 26 -3.61 13.03 34.09
N ASN A 27 -4.16 12.88 35.29
CA ASN A 27 -4.41 11.58 35.93
C ASN A 27 -5.73 10.90 35.50
N VAL A 28 -6.45 11.47 34.52
CA VAL A 28 -7.72 10.89 34.06
C VAL A 28 -7.51 9.47 33.50
N THR A 29 -8.39 8.55 33.90
CA THR A 29 -8.35 7.14 33.48
C THR A 29 -9.28 6.87 32.30
N ALA A 30 -9.07 5.75 31.61
CA ALA A 30 -9.94 5.31 30.51
C ALA A 30 -11.42 5.14 30.92
N GLU A 31 -11.68 4.70 32.15
CA GLU A 31 -13.05 4.58 32.69
C GLU A 31 -13.71 5.96 32.85
N GLN A 32 -12.97 6.94 33.36
CA GLN A 32 -13.47 8.31 33.51
C GLN A 32 -13.71 8.96 32.15
N LEU A 33 -12.83 8.74 31.18
CA LEU A 33 -13.03 9.16 29.79
C LEU A 33 -14.28 8.51 29.17
N THR A 34 -14.54 7.23 29.48
CA THR A 34 -15.75 6.51 29.01
C THR A 34 -17.03 7.16 29.50
N VAL A 35 -17.07 7.56 30.77
CA VAL A 35 -18.22 8.27 31.35
C VAL A 35 -18.41 9.63 30.67
N LEU A 36 -17.33 10.38 30.45
CA LEU A 36 -17.39 11.68 29.79
C LEU A 36 -17.88 11.58 28.34
N ILE A 37 -17.41 10.59 27.57
CA ILE A 37 -17.86 10.38 26.18
C ILE A 37 -19.32 9.93 26.13
N ASN A 38 -19.76 8.98 26.96
CA ASN A 38 -21.17 8.57 26.98
C ASN A 38 -22.11 9.74 27.35
N LYS A 39 -21.65 10.65 28.22
CA LYS A 39 -22.38 11.89 28.54
C LYS A 39 -22.39 12.87 27.36
N PHE A 40 -21.24 13.07 26.70
CA PHE A 40 -21.12 13.97 25.55
C PHE A 40 -21.95 13.50 24.35
N LEU A 41 -22.01 12.19 24.12
CA LEU A 41 -22.77 11.59 23.02
C LEU A 41 -24.27 11.40 23.34
N GLU A 42 -24.72 11.82 24.53
CA GLU A 42 -26.11 11.67 25.01
C GLU A 42 -26.66 10.24 24.85
N THR A 43 -25.80 9.23 24.97
CA THR A 43 -26.19 7.83 24.75
C THR A 43 -27.06 7.32 25.89
N SER A 44 -28.24 6.79 25.58
CA SER A 44 -29.15 6.19 26.57
C SER A 44 -28.61 4.92 27.23
N GLU A 45 -27.66 4.25 26.56
CA GLU A 45 -26.96 3.07 27.06
C GLU A 45 -25.44 3.32 27.00
N PRO A 46 -24.73 3.35 28.16
CA PRO A 46 -23.30 3.58 28.17
C PRO A 46 -22.55 2.41 27.54
N ARG A 47 -21.66 2.71 26.59
CA ARG A 47 -20.81 1.71 25.92
C ARG A 47 -19.38 1.78 26.45
N PRO A 48 -18.65 0.64 26.50
CA PRO A 48 -17.22 0.66 26.75
C PRO A 48 -16.48 1.22 25.53
N TYR A 49 -15.48 2.08 25.77
CA TYR A 49 -14.60 2.61 24.73
C TYR A 49 -13.15 2.25 25.04
N SER A 50 -12.38 1.96 23.99
CA SER A 50 -10.92 2.00 24.04
C SER A 50 -10.45 3.37 23.57
N PHE A 51 -9.44 3.91 24.24
CA PHE A 51 -8.88 5.23 23.97
C PHE A 51 -7.47 5.07 23.47
N TYR A 52 -7.15 5.75 22.38
CA TYR A 52 -5.82 5.70 21.78
C TYR A 52 -5.23 7.10 21.68
N ILE A 53 -3.93 7.17 21.93
CA ILE A 53 -3.09 8.35 21.69
C ILE A 53 -1.84 7.87 20.94
N ASP A 54 -1.56 8.46 19.77
CA ASP A 54 -0.43 8.09 18.92
C ASP A 54 -0.27 6.56 18.75
N GLU A 55 -1.40 5.86 18.55
CA GLU A 55 -1.52 4.39 18.39
C GLU A 55 -1.36 3.52 19.66
N HIS A 56 -1.11 4.12 20.81
CA HIS A 56 -1.06 3.41 22.09
C HIS A 56 -2.40 3.47 22.82
N GLU A 57 -2.91 2.31 23.24
CA GLU A 57 -4.11 2.24 24.08
C GLU A 57 -3.80 2.78 25.49
N VAL A 58 -4.65 3.68 25.98
CA VAL A 58 -4.57 4.20 27.35
C VAL A 58 -5.20 3.16 28.28
N VAL A 59 -4.39 2.54 29.14
CA VAL A 59 -4.81 1.42 29.99
C VAL A 59 -4.95 1.83 31.46
N ARG A 60 -4.13 2.76 31.94
CA ARG A 60 -4.09 3.24 33.33
C ARG A 60 -4.51 4.69 33.42
N SER A 61 -3.70 5.60 32.89
CA SER A 61 -3.96 7.05 32.93
C SER A 61 -3.12 7.79 31.89
N ILE A 62 -3.56 9.00 31.50
CA ILE A 62 -2.82 9.81 30.53
C ILE A 62 -1.41 10.15 31.03
N GLN A 63 -1.25 10.48 32.33
CA GLN A 63 0.06 10.81 32.92
C GLN A 63 1.04 9.63 32.78
N THR A 64 0.66 8.46 33.27
CA THR A 64 1.58 7.31 33.34
C THR A 64 1.85 6.70 31.98
N ASP A 65 0.85 6.64 31.12
CA ASP A 65 0.96 5.87 29.88
C ASP A 65 1.54 6.72 28.74
N ILE A 66 1.54 8.06 28.86
CA ILE A 66 1.90 8.96 27.75
C ILE A 66 2.90 10.04 28.18
N ILE A 67 2.59 10.86 29.20
CA ILE A 67 3.52 11.95 29.60
C ILE A 67 4.83 11.34 30.09
N ASP A 68 4.75 10.38 31.01
CA ASP A 68 5.94 9.78 31.61
C ASP A 68 6.62 8.77 30.68
N ALA A 69 5.86 8.00 29.91
CA ALA A 69 6.38 6.92 29.06
C ALA A 69 6.89 7.39 27.69
N ALA A 70 6.21 8.35 27.05
CA ALA A 70 6.55 8.86 25.73
C ALA A 70 7.22 10.25 25.75
N GLY A 71 7.34 10.87 26.93
CA GLY A 71 8.00 12.18 27.10
C GLY A 71 7.25 13.35 26.48
N LYS A 72 5.93 13.23 26.31
CA LYS A 72 5.07 14.29 25.73
C LYS A 72 4.83 15.42 26.73
N SER A 73 4.81 16.66 26.24
CA SER A 73 4.61 17.84 27.08
C SER A 73 3.13 18.07 27.37
N THR A 74 2.83 18.75 28.47
CA THR A 74 1.45 19.14 28.85
C THR A 74 0.90 20.29 28.01
N GLU A 75 1.78 20.97 27.28
CA GLU A 75 1.42 22.02 26.32
C GLU A 75 0.96 21.43 24.97
N ASP A 76 1.20 20.14 24.73
CA ASP A 76 0.77 19.46 23.51
C ASP A 76 -0.73 19.14 23.58
N THR A 77 -1.46 19.44 22.51
CA THR A 77 -2.87 19.03 22.42
C THR A 77 -2.94 17.54 22.08
N LEU A 78 -3.45 16.75 23.01
CA LEU A 78 -3.62 15.31 22.82
C LEU A 78 -4.92 15.03 22.08
N VAL A 79 -4.81 14.43 20.89
CA VAL A 79 -6.00 13.95 20.17
C VAL A 79 -6.36 12.57 20.73
N ILE A 80 -7.50 12.51 21.42
CA ILE A 80 -8.03 11.27 21.97
C ILE A 80 -8.98 10.68 20.94
N VAL A 81 -8.54 9.58 20.33
CA VAL A 81 -9.37 8.83 19.37
C VAL A 81 -10.16 7.78 20.14
N TYR A 82 -11.48 7.82 20.01
CA TYR A 82 -12.37 6.80 20.58
C TYR A 82 -12.94 5.90 19.49
N GLN A 83 -12.95 4.59 19.75
CA GLN A 83 -13.55 3.60 18.86
C GLN A 83 -14.80 3.00 19.51
N PRO A 84 -16.00 3.17 18.92
CA PRO A 84 -17.13 2.32 19.26
C PRO A 84 -16.77 0.90 18.79
N GLN A 85 -16.63 -0.06 19.71
CA GLN A 85 -16.35 -1.44 19.35
C GLN A 85 -17.54 -2.03 18.57
N ALA A 86 -17.53 -1.85 17.26
CA ALA A 86 -18.22 -2.67 16.29
C ALA A 86 -17.11 -3.28 15.42
N PHE A 87 -16.88 -4.57 15.58
CA PHE A 87 -15.91 -5.29 14.77
C PHE A 87 -16.38 -5.29 13.32
N PHE A 88 -15.81 -4.40 12.50
CA PHE A 88 -15.99 -4.41 11.06
C PHE A 88 -14.82 -5.14 10.42
N LYS A 89 -15.10 -6.25 9.72
CA LYS A 89 -14.13 -6.86 8.80
C LYS A 89 -14.02 -5.98 7.57
N VAL A 90 -13.05 -5.07 7.59
CA VAL A 90 -12.65 -4.30 6.42
C VAL A 90 -11.80 -5.21 5.54
N ARG A 91 -12.26 -5.45 4.31
CA ARG A 91 -11.43 -6.05 3.26
C ARG A 91 -10.72 -4.92 2.54
N ALA A 92 -9.39 -5.00 2.41
CA ALA A 92 -8.64 -4.03 1.63
C ALA A 92 -9.19 -3.97 0.20
N VAL A 93 -9.70 -2.81 -0.19
CA VAL A 93 -9.94 -2.49 -1.59
C VAL A 93 -8.69 -1.74 -2.04
N THR A 94 -7.74 -2.47 -2.63
CA THR A 94 -6.55 -1.84 -3.20
C THR A 94 -7.02 -0.95 -4.37
N ARG A 95 -6.90 0.37 -4.21
CA ARG A 95 -6.97 1.26 -5.37
C ARG A 95 -5.67 1.11 -6.13
N CYS A 96 -5.73 1.23 -7.45
CA CYS A 96 -4.55 1.28 -8.30
C CYS A 96 -3.60 2.38 -7.77
N SER A 97 -2.43 2.01 -7.26
CA SER A 97 -1.46 2.95 -6.68
C SER A 97 -0.66 3.68 -7.75
N SER A 98 -0.48 3.06 -8.92
CA SER A 98 0.29 3.63 -10.02
C SER A 98 -0.02 2.96 -11.35
N SER A 99 0.17 3.71 -12.44
CA SER A 99 -0.10 3.27 -13.82
C SER A 99 1.17 3.37 -14.65
N LEU A 100 1.62 2.24 -15.19
CA LEU A 100 2.77 2.16 -16.07
C LEU A 100 2.33 2.50 -17.50
N THR A 101 2.73 3.68 -17.99
CA THR A 101 2.35 4.18 -19.31
C THR A 101 3.53 4.12 -20.28
N GLY A 102 3.25 3.78 -21.55
CA GLY A 102 4.27 3.82 -22.60
C GLY A 102 4.04 2.90 -23.79
N HIS A 103 3.33 1.79 -23.61
CA HIS A 103 2.89 0.99 -24.76
C HIS A 103 1.88 1.78 -25.59
N THR A 104 1.97 1.64 -26.92
CA THR A 104 1.09 2.37 -27.87
C THR A 104 -0.10 1.54 -28.35
N GLU A 105 -0.12 0.25 -28.03
CA GLU A 105 -1.25 -0.66 -28.26
C GLU A 105 -1.52 -1.52 -27.01
N ALA A 106 -2.49 -2.43 -27.10
CA ALA A 106 -2.90 -3.31 -26.01
C ALA A 106 -1.73 -4.13 -25.44
N VAL A 107 -1.62 -4.14 -24.11
CA VAL A 107 -0.73 -5.05 -23.38
C VAL A 107 -1.39 -6.42 -23.34
N LEU A 108 -0.72 -7.42 -23.92
CA LEU A 108 -1.25 -8.77 -24.10
C LEU A 108 -0.65 -9.75 -23.08
N SER A 109 0.49 -9.43 -22.49
CA SER A 109 1.15 -10.24 -21.47
C SER A 109 1.94 -9.36 -20.50
N ALA A 110 2.00 -9.77 -19.24
CA ALA A 110 2.86 -9.18 -18.23
C ALA A 110 3.39 -10.28 -17.29
N SER A 111 4.62 -10.14 -16.82
CA SER A 111 5.26 -11.11 -15.92
C SER A 111 6.28 -10.44 -15.01
N PHE A 112 6.22 -10.74 -13.71
CA PHE A 112 7.20 -10.28 -12.74
C PHE A 112 8.52 -11.04 -12.89
N SER A 113 9.61 -10.32 -12.73
CA SER A 113 10.93 -10.92 -12.50
C SER A 113 10.92 -11.80 -11.24
N PRO A 114 11.78 -12.82 -11.14
CA PRO A 114 11.79 -13.74 -10.00
C PRO A 114 12.07 -13.08 -8.65
N ASP A 115 12.81 -11.98 -8.63
CA ASP A 115 13.09 -11.19 -7.42
C ASP A 115 12.01 -10.13 -7.12
N GLY A 116 11.03 -9.98 -8.01
CA GLY A 116 9.92 -9.04 -7.88
C GLY A 116 10.30 -7.57 -8.08
N SER A 117 11.54 -7.25 -8.45
CA SER A 117 12.01 -5.86 -8.60
C SER A 117 11.57 -5.23 -9.92
N GLN A 118 11.40 -6.06 -10.95
CA GLN A 118 11.04 -5.65 -12.30
C GLN A 118 9.74 -6.32 -12.76
N LEU A 119 9.01 -5.62 -13.63
CA LEU A 119 7.90 -6.17 -14.41
C LEU A 119 8.29 -6.13 -15.88
N ALA A 120 7.98 -7.18 -16.65
CA ALA A 120 8.05 -7.16 -18.10
C ALA A 120 6.65 -7.19 -18.71
N SER A 121 6.41 -6.44 -19.78
CA SER A 121 5.14 -6.42 -20.51
C SER A 121 5.35 -6.54 -22.02
N GLY A 122 4.45 -7.27 -22.68
CA GLY A 122 4.45 -7.51 -24.12
C GLY A 122 3.17 -6.98 -24.73
N SER A 123 3.28 -6.35 -25.90
CA SER A 123 2.19 -5.56 -26.49
C SER A 123 1.97 -5.83 -27.97
N GLY A 124 0.79 -5.41 -28.44
CA GLY A 124 0.45 -5.30 -29.86
C GLY A 124 1.40 -4.37 -30.63
N ASP A 125 2.04 -3.43 -29.94
CA ASP A 125 3.02 -2.50 -30.54
C ASP A 125 4.35 -3.16 -30.95
N THR A 126 4.43 -4.50 -30.87
CA THR A 126 5.57 -5.36 -31.22
C THR A 126 6.79 -5.22 -30.31
N THR A 127 6.65 -4.52 -29.18
CA THR A 127 7.74 -4.33 -28.21
C THR A 127 7.52 -5.12 -26.92
N VAL A 128 8.64 -5.39 -26.25
CA VAL A 128 8.65 -5.79 -24.85
C VAL A 128 9.20 -4.63 -24.04
N ARG A 129 8.53 -4.24 -22.96
CA ARG A 129 9.03 -3.22 -22.03
C ARG A 129 9.34 -3.85 -20.68
N ILE A 130 10.41 -3.38 -20.07
CA ILE A 130 10.81 -3.77 -18.72
C ILE A 130 10.72 -2.51 -17.86
N TRP A 131 10.01 -2.65 -16.76
CA TRP A 131 9.66 -1.60 -15.83
C TRP A 131 10.41 -1.83 -14.53
N ASP A 132 11.01 -0.76 -14.03
CA ASP A 132 11.50 -0.74 -12.66
C ASP A 132 10.36 -0.30 -11.76
N LEU A 133 9.97 -1.16 -10.81
CA LEU A 133 8.84 -0.90 -9.93
C LEU A 133 9.15 0.14 -8.85
N SER A 134 10.43 0.51 -8.68
CA SER A 134 10.83 1.59 -7.76
C SER A 134 10.70 2.98 -8.36
N THR A 135 10.73 3.11 -9.69
CA THR A 135 10.75 4.41 -10.39
C THR A 135 9.54 4.66 -11.30
N GLU A 136 8.58 3.72 -11.35
CA GLU A 136 7.34 3.78 -12.15
C GLU A 136 7.53 4.16 -13.63
N THR A 137 8.73 3.92 -14.17
CA THR A 137 9.11 4.33 -15.54
C THR A 137 9.66 3.14 -16.31
N PRO A 138 9.45 3.10 -17.65
CA PRO A 138 9.99 2.03 -18.48
C PRO A 138 11.51 2.16 -18.53
N ARG A 139 12.20 1.22 -17.90
CA ARG A 139 13.66 1.20 -17.82
C ARG A 139 14.27 0.80 -19.16
N VAL A 140 13.66 -0.17 -19.83
CA VAL A 140 14.19 -0.76 -21.07
C VAL A 140 13.06 -1.07 -22.04
N THR A 141 13.30 -0.87 -23.33
CA THR A 141 12.41 -1.30 -24.42
C THR A 141 13.15 -2.22 -25.37
N CYS A 142 12.72 -3.47 -25.46
CA CYS A 142 13.24 -4.47 -26.37
C CYS A 142 12.46 -4.41 -27.68
N LYS A 143 13.18 -4.18 -28.79
CA LYS A 143 12.61 -4.09 -30.15
C LYS A 143 13.16 -5.21 -31.00
N GLY A 144 12.30 -5.86 -31.79
CA GLY A 144 12.73 -6.86 -32.77
C GLY A 144 11.65 -7.83 -33.24
N HIS A 145 10.60 -8.05 -32.44
CA HIS A 145 9.43 -8.78 -32.91
C HIS A 145 8.77 -8.06 -34.09
N ARG A 146 8.22 -8.82 -35.02
CA ARG A 146 7.55 -8.30 -36.23
C ARG A 146 6.03 -8.30 -36.15
N ASN A 147 5.50 -8.79 -35.04
CA ASN A 147 4.08 -8.88 -34.77
C ASN A 147 3.84 -8.90 -33.24
N TRP A 148 2.58 -8.93 -32.83
CA TRP A 148 2.14 -8.86 -31.44
C TRP A 148 2.90 -9.81 -30.53
N VAL A 149 3.35 -9.31 -29.38
CA VAL A 149 3.97 -10.12 -28.34
C VAL A 149 2.88 -10.68 -27.44
N LEU A 150 2.70 -12.00 -27.43
CA LEU A 150 1.57 -12.66 -26.79
C LEU A 150 1.88 -13.23 -25.41
N CYS A 151 3.14 -13.55 -25.14
CA CYS A 151 3.54 -14.16 -23.88
C CYS A 151 4.96 -13.77 -23.51
N ILE A 152 5.23 -13.71 -22.21
CA ILE A 152 6.52 -13.41 -21.62
C ILE A 152 6.84 -14.45 -20.54
N GLY A 153 8.08 -14.93 -20.51
CA GLY A 153 8.59 -15.82 -19.48
C GLY A 153 9.96 -15.35 -18.98
N TRP A 154 10.14 -15.32 -17.66
CA TRP A 154 11.44 -15.05 -17.05
C TRP A 154 12.18 -16.36 -16.80
N SER A 155 13.48 -16.36 -17.06
CA SER A 155 14.34 -17.41 -16.53
C SER A 155 14.31 -17.41 -14.99
N PRO A 156 14.43 -18.56 -14.32
CA PRO A 156 14.35 -18.64 -12.85
C PRO A 156 15.39 -17.79 -12.11
N ASN A 157 16.52 -17.49 -12.76
CA ASN A 157 17.57 -16.64 -12.21
C ASN A 157 17.45 -15.16 -12.59
N GLY A 158 16.42 -14.78 -13.33
CA GLY A 158 16.14 -13.40 -13.75
C GLY A 158 17.08 -12.84 -14.83
N ARG A 159 18.05 -13.60 -15.34
CA ARG A 159 19.08 -13.07 -16.25
C ARG A 159 18.68 -13.04 -17.72
N VAL A 160 17.65 -13.80 -18.07
CA VAL A 160 17.11 -13.90 -19.42
C VAL A 160 15.61 -13.74 -19.38
N LEU A 161 15.10 -12.91 -20.28
CA LEU A 161 13.69 -12.76 -20.57
C LEU A 161 13.37 -13.41 -21.91
N ALA A 162 12.35 -14.25 -21.98
CA ALA A 162 11.83 -14.82 -23.21
C ALA A 162 10.51 -14.16 -23.59
N SER A 163 10.30 -13.87 -24.88
CA SER A 163 9.03 -13.38 -25.40
C SER A 163 8.59 -14.17 -26.62
N GLY A 164 7.31 -14.54 -26.65
CA GLY A 164 6.69 -15.26 -27.75
C GLY A 164 5.71 -14.37 -28.52
N SER A 165 5.71 -14.47 -29.85
CA SER A 165 4.95 -13.57 -30.73
C SER A 165 4.12 -14.28 -31.79
N MET A 166 3.15 -13.54 -32.35
CA MET A 166 2.45 -13.89 -33.60
C MET A 166 3.38 -13.97 -34.81
N ASP A 167 4.63 -13.51 -34.72
CA ASP A 167 5.64 -13.70 -35.77
C ASP A 167 6.23 -15.14 -35.81
N ASN A 168 5.70 -16.02 -34.97
CA ASN A 168 6.09 -17.44 -34.81
C ASN A 168 7.50 -17.63 -34.25
N THR A 169 8.08 -16.60 -33.62
CA THR A 169 9.40 -16.68 -32.99
C THR A 169 9.30 -16.52 -31.49
N VAL A 170 10.27 -17.13 -30.80
CA VAL A 170 10.62 -16.77 -29.42
C VAL A 170 11.91 -15.96 -29.47
N ARG A 171 11.96 -14.82 -28.79
CA ARG A 171 13.17 -14.01 -28.64
C ARG A 171 13.64 -14.02 -27.20
N LEU A 172 14.95 -14.05 -27.02
CA LEU A 172 15.61 -13.99 -25.73
C LEU A 172 16.27 -12.63 -25.57
N TRP A 173 16.10 -12.02 -24.41
CA TRP A 173 16.58 -10.67 -24.11
C TRP A 173 17.39 -10.66 -22.83
N ASP A 174 18.39 -9.80 -22.81
CA ASP A 174 19.03 -9.33 -21.59
C ASP A 174 18.12 -8.26 -20.97
N PRO A 175 17.54 -8.51 -19.79
CA PRO A 175 16.58 -7.60 -19.18
C PRO A 175 17.19 -6.27 -18.72
N GLU A 176 18.49 -6.24 -18.44
CA GLU A 176 19.19 -5.03 -17.96
C GLU A 176 19.49 -4.07 -19.11
N THR A 177 19.80 -4.61 -20.30
CA THR A 177 20.21 -3.83 -21.46
C THR A 177 19.17 -3.74 -22.57
N GLY A 178 18.20 -4.66 -22.59
CA GLY A 178 17.20 -4.80 -23.65
C GLY A 178 17.75 -5.41 -24.92
N ARG A 179 18.99 -5.88 -24.89
CA ARG A 179 19.66 -6.47 -26.05
C ARG A 179 19.10 -7.85 -26.33
N GLU A 180 18.89 -8.16 -27.61
CA GLU A 180 18.57 -9.51 -28.05
C GLU A 180 19.79 -10.43 -27.84
N LEU A 181 19.58 -11.50 -27.08
CA LEU A 181 20.54 -12.58 -26.84
C LEU A 181 20.42 -13.69 -27.89
N GLY A 182 19.22 -13.86 -28.47
CA GLY A 182 19.00 -14.83 -29.52
C GLY A 182 17.53 -14.95 -29.93
N MET A 183 17.30 -15.67 -31.03
CA MET A 183 15.98 -15.94 -31.58
C MET A 183 15.84 -17.44 -31.83
N LEU A 184 14.75 -18.02 -31.31
CA LEU A 184 14.36 -19.39 -31.54
C LEU A 184 13.20 -19.40 -32.55
N GLY A 185 13.47 -19.93 -33.73
CA GLY A 185 12.47 -20.17 -34.77
C GLY A 185 12.04 -21.63 -34.83
N GLY A 186 11.17 -21.94 -35.80
CA GLY A 186 10.74 -23.31 -36.11
C GLY A 186 9.25 -23.56 -35.88
N HIS A 187 8.60 -22.74 -35.06
CA HIS A 187 7.14 -22.75 -34.96
C HIS A 187 6.51 -22.21 -36.25
N ARG A 188 5.42 -22.84 -36.68
CA ARG A 188 4.66 -22.46 -37.90
C ARG A 188 3.40 -21.64 -37.58
N LYS A 189 3.15 -21.42 -36.29
CA LYS A 189 2.00 -20.72 -35.73
C LYS A 189 2.47 -19.92 -34.52
N TRP A 190 1.55 -19.07 -34.05
CA TRP A 190 1.81 -18.10 -33.01
C TRP A 190 2.29 -18.77 -31.72
N ILE A 191 3.22 -18.13 -31.02
CA ILE A 191 3.64 -18.57 -29.70
C ILE A 191 2.65 -18.03 -28.69
N THR A 192 1.88 -18.90 -28.06
CA THR A 192 0.79 -18.51 -27.15
C THR A 192 1.17 -18.60 -25.67
N ALA A 193 2.19 -19.37 -25.33
CA ALA A 193 2.62 -19.55 -23.95
C ALA A 193 4.12 -19.81 -23.86
N LEU A 194 4.70 -19.33 -22.76
CA LEU A 194 6.05 -19.63 -22.28
C LEU A 194 5.93 -19.93 -20.78
N SER A 195 6.84 -20.75 -20.26
CA SER A 195 6.90 -21.11 -18.84
C SER A 195 8.26 -20.76 -18.26
#